data_AF-A0A7C4BB54-F1
#
_entry.id   AF-A0A7C4BB54-F1
#
_cell.length_a   1.000
_cell.length_b   1.000
_cell.length_c   1.000
_cell.angle_alpha   90.00
_cell.angle_beta   90.00
_cell.angle_gamma   90.00
#
_symmetry.space_group_name_H-M   'P 1'
#
loop_
_entity.id
_entity.type
_entity.pdbx_description
1 polymer ?
#
loop_
_entity_poly.entity_id
_entity_poly.type
_entity_poly.pdbx_seq_one_letter_code
_entity_poly.pdbx_strand_id
1 'polypeptide(L)'
;MPGVLRNIDYLDPFTRYKGQKILDNLKKLRGGANTLLDLAIDVYYTLYLPFPRLVDVSEVPLGRSEQYKIVKTILTDEEAKKLRFYTVADSFSSVAIGTLFLLNLLSELDEKSEKDYAQGSGKGESGMKNQQKEHEDTWEGGRSLEEAVKNAARKSVEVAENVKEIQNFVYGYKAGVGHTLSLEDDVASVLRLAKNTDVRSLLKVLSRIPDVVRAVKKRRVGYQRGEIEGYTRGSDIERVVYTELAYPEIYFYSKVAEGDLLLFEKVLYLTMGPIYVLLDKSGSMDGN
;
A
#
# COMPACT_ATOMS: atom_id res chain seq x y z
N MET A 1 -29.04 0.24 -9.93
CA MET A 1 -29.37 -0.73 -8.86
C MET A 1 -28.62 -0.28 -7.63
N PRO A 2 -29.29 0.05 -6.52
CA PRO A 2 -28.65 0.78 -5.42
C PRO A 2 -27.89 -0.16 -4.49
N GLY A 3 -26.62 0.08 -4.16
CA GLY A 3 -25.94 -0.65 -3.08
C GLY A 3 -26.33 -0.13 -1.68
N VAL A 4 -25.46 -0.30 -0.69
CA VAL A 4 -25.78 0.02 0.72
C VAL A 4 -25.17 1.32 1.24
N LEU A 5 -24.45 2.07 0.40
CA LEU A 5 -23.81 3.33 0.75
C LEU A 5 -24.62 4.54 0.26
N ARG A 6 -24.66 5.58 1.09
CA ARG A 6 -25.34 6.85 0.80
C ARG A 6 -24.47 7.72 -0.10
N ASN A 7 -25.11 8.45 -1.01
CA ASN A 7 -24.48 9.40 -1.94
C ASN A 7 -23.51 8.75 -2.94
N ILE A 8 -23.76 7.51 -3.35
CA ILE A 8 -23.02 6.82 -4.40
C ILE A 8 -23.94 6.54 -5.58
N ASP A 9 -23.52 6.93 -6.78
CA ASP A 9 -24.23 6.60 -8.00
C ASP A 9 -23.71 5.28 -8.58
N TYR A 10 -24.49 4.21 -8.40
CA TYR A 10 -24.17 2.87 -8.92
C TYR A 10 -24.40 2.72 -10.43
N LEU A 11 -25.00 3.72 -11.07
CA LEU A 11 -25.19 3.74 -12.53
C LEU A 11 -24.02 4.42 -13.24
N ASP A 12 -23.25 5.24 -12.53
CA ASP A 12 -22.10 5.95 -13.08
C ASP A 12 -21.04 4.96 -13.65
N PRO A 13 -20.58 5.15 -14.90
CA PRO A 13 -19.57 4.28 -15.50
C PRO A 13 -18.26 4.21 -14.71
N PHE A 14 -17.84 5.30 -14.06
CA PHE A 14 -16.59 5.31 -13.30
C PHE A 14 -16.71 4.50 -12.01
N THR A 15 -17.82 4.66 -11.28
CA THR A 15 -18.15 3.81 -10.12
C THR A 15 -18.17 2.32 -10.48
N ARG A 16 -18.83 1.96 -11.60
CA ARG A 16 -18.87 0.58 -12.09
C ARG A 16 -17.50 0.05 -12.48
N TYR A 17 -16.68 0.87 -13.14
CA TYR A 17 -15.32 0.50 -13.52
C TYR A 17 -14.46 0.12 -12.31
N LYS A 18 -14.58 0.83 -11.19
CA LYS A 18 -13.83 0.51 -9.96
C LYS A 18 -14.28 -0.82 -9.36
N GLY A 19 -15.59 -1.08 -9.27
CA GLY A 19 -16.12 -2.36 -8.83
C GLY A 19 -15.71 -3.51 -9.76
N GLN A 20 -15.75 -3.28 -11.07
CA GLN A 20 -15.37 -4.26 -12.08
C GLN A 20 -13.88 -4.60 -12.03
N LYS A 21 -12.99 -3.62 -11.80
CA LYS A 21 -11.57 -3.89 -11.55
C LYS A 21 -11.36 -4.85 -10.39
N ILE A 22 -12.08 -4.69 -9.27
CA ILE A 22 -11.99 -5.60 -8.13
C ILE A 22 -12.42 -7.01 -8.55
N LEU A 23 -13.56 -7.14 -9.24
CA LEU A 23 -14.06 -8.43 -9.71
C LEU A 23 -13.10 -9.12 -10.70
N ASP A 24 -12.53 -8.38 -11.64
CA ASP A 24 -11.62 -8.93 -12.64
C ASP A 24 -10.33 -9.43 -11.99
N ASN A 25 -9.80 -8.70 -11.01
CA ASN A 25 -8.65 -9.17 -10.22
C ASN A 25 -9.01 -10.38 -9.35
N LEU A 26 -10.21 -10.41 -8.78
CA LEU A 26 -10.67 -11.53 -7.98
C LEU A 26 -10.84 -12.79 -8.84
N LYS A 27 -11.35 -12.69 -10.07
CA LYS A 27 -11.41 -13.78 -11.06
C LYS A 27 -10.03 -14.31 -11.44
N LYS A 28 -9.03 -13.43 -11.60
CA LYS A 28 -7.64 -13.83 -11.89
C LYS A 28 -7.00 -14.62 -10.73
N LEU A 29 -7.38 -14.31 -9.48
CA LEU A 29 -6.84 -14.95 -8.28
C LEU A 29 -7.61 -16.23 -7.92
N ARG A 30 -8.92 -16.23 -8.13
CA ARG A 30 -9.84 -17.32 -7.82
C ARG A 30 -10.82 -17.49 -8.97
N GLY A 31 -10.62 -18.53 -9.77
CA GLY A 31 -11.52 -18.85 -10.88
C GLY A 31 -12.97 -19.02 -10.41
N GLY A 32 -13.93 -18.48 -11.17
CA GLY A 32 -15.36 -18.72 -10.93
C GLY A 32 -16.02 -17.90 -9.83
N ALA A 33 -15.38 -16.85 -9.30
CA ALA A 33 -16.01 -16.03 -8.27
C ALA A 33 -17.21 -15.22 -8.80
N ASN A 34 -18.41 -15.63 -8.40
CA ASN A 34 -19.66 -14.94 -8.74
C ASN A 34 -20.00 -13.93 -7.64
N THR A 35 -19.16 -12.91 -7.47
CA THR A 35 -19.42 -11.81 -6.54
C THR A 35 -20.26 -10.73 -7.20
N LEU A 36 -21.18 -10.15 -6.44
CA LEU A 36 -22.06 -9.08 -6.91
C LEU A 36 -21.24 -7.80 -7.14
N LEU A 37 -21.40 -7.17 -8.30
CA LEU A 37 -20.73 -5.90 -8.65
C LEU A 37 -21.01 -4.81 -7.61
N ASP A 38 -22.22 -4.76 -7.07
CA ASP A 38 -22.60 -3.76 -6.08
C ASP A 38 -21.82 -3.92 -4.77
N LEU A 39 -21.55 -5.17 -4.35
CA LEU A 39 -20.72 -5.44 -3.17
C LEU A 39 -19.28 -4.99 -3.39
N ALA A 40 -18.73 -5.19 -4.59
CA ALA A 40 -17.38 -4.73 -4.93
C ALA A 40 -17.29 -3.20 -4.92
N ILE A 41 -18.33 -2.51 -5.42
CA ILE A 41 -18.45 -1.04 -5.35
C ILE A 41 -18.51 -0.59 -3.89
N ASP A 42 -19.36 -1.24 -3.08
CA ASP A 42 -19.52 -0.89 -1.67
C ASP A 42 -18.24 -1.09 -0.87
N VAL A 43 -17.54 -2.20 -1.07
CA VAL A 43 -16.24 -2.44 -0.43
C VAL A 43 -15.21 -1.40 -0.88
N TYR A 44 -15.14 -1.08 -2.18
CA TYR A 44 -14.23 -0.05 -2.69
C TYR A 44 -14.46 1.30 -1.99
N TYR A 45 -15.69 1.82 -2.00
CA TYR A 45 -15.97 3.13 -1.44
C TYR A 45 -15.94 3.17 0.09
N THR A 46 -16.21 2.04 0.75
CA THR A 46 -16.02 1.92 2.22
C THR A 46 -14.56 2.11 2.62
N LEU A 47 -13.64 1.58 1.80
CA LEU A 47 -12.20 1.69 2.03
C LEU A 47 -11.62 3.02 1.51
N TYR A 48 -12.12 3.51 0.37
CA TYR A 48 -11.62 4.72 -0.27
C TYR A 48 -12.08 6.02 0.42
N LEU A 49 -13.35 6.10 0.83
CA LEU A 49 -13.91 7.36 1.36
C LEU A 49 -13.42 7.63 2.79
N PRO A 50 -13.11 8.89 3.13
CA PRO A 50 -12.79 9.28 4.52
C PRO A 50 -13.95 9.08 5.49
N PHE A 51 -15.20 9.28 5.04
CA PHE A 51 -16.41 9.16 5.85
C PHE A 51 -17.56 8.50 5.06
N PRO A 52 -17.48 7.19 4.76
CA PRO A 52 -18.58 6.46 4.14
C PRO A 52 -19.76 6.42 5.11
N ARG A 53 -20.97 6.64 4.57
CA ARG A 53 -22.22 6.57 5.34
C ARG A 53 -23.10 5.48 4.77
N LEU A 54 -23.62 4.64 5.66
CA LEU A 54 -24.62 3.66 5.32
C LEU A 54 -25.97 4.33 5.06
N VAL A 55 -26.76 3.70 4.19
CA VAL A 55 -28.19 3.97 4.05
C VAL A 55 -28.93 3.51 5.32
N ASP A 56 -30.05 4.13 5.66
CA ASP A 56 -30.83 3.70 6.83
C ASP A 56 -31.40 2.29 6.63
N VAL A 57 -31.56 1.53 7.71
CA VAL A 57 -31.99 0.11 7.65
C VAL A 57 -33.33 -0.07 6.91
N SER A 58 -34.22 0.93 7.00
CA SER A 58 -35.52 0.98 6.30
C SER A 58 -35.41 1.21 4.79
N GLU A 59 -34.29 1.76 4.32
CA GLU A 59 -34.02 2.10 2.92
C GLU A 59 -33.11 1.06 2.25
N VAL A 60 -32.71 0.00 2.98
CA VAL A 60 -31.89 -1.08 2.42
C VAL A 60 -32.70 -1.86 1.37
N PRO A 61 -32.19 -2.01 0.14
CA PRO A 61 -32.88 -2.79 -0.89
C PRO A 61 -33.09 -4.25 -0.48
N LEU A 62 -34.25 -4.81 -0.82
CA LEU A 62 -34.59 -6.22 -0.59
C LEU A 62 -33.49 -7.14 -1.12
N GLY A 63 -33.05 -8.10 -0.30
CA GLY A 63 -31.98 -9.05 -0.63
C GLY A 63 -30.54 -8.55 -0.39
N ARG A 64 -30.33 -7.31 0.09
CA ARG A 64 -28.99 -6.78 0.41
C ARG A 64 -28.64 -6.75 1.90
N SER A 65 -29.38 -7.49 2.72
CA SER A 65 -29.15 -7.55 4.17
C SER A 65 -27.73 -8.02 4.52
N GLU A 66 -27.17 -8.97 3.77
CA GLU A 66 -25.80 -9.45 3.97
C GLU A 66 -24.75 -8.40 3.59
N GLN A 67 -24.93 -7.72 2.46
CA GLN A 67 -24.04 -6.64 2.02
C GLN A 67 -24.02 -5.50 3.07
N TYR A 68 -25.20 -5.14 3.58
CA TYR A 68 -25.34 -4.16 4.63
C TYR A 68 -24.59 -4.58 5.90
N LYS A 69 -24.71 -5.84 6.31
CA LYS A 69 -23.96 -6.38 7.46
C LYS A 69 -22.46 -6.31 7.23
N ILE A 70 -21.95 -6.75 6.07
CA ILE A 70 -20.52 -6.72 5.75
C ILE A 70 -19.96 -5.29 5.88
N VAL A 71 -20.60 -4.32 5.23
CA VAL A 71 -20.14 -2.91 5.26
C VAL A 71 -20.26 -2.34 6.67
N LYS A 72 -21.37 -2.62 7.37
CA LYS A 72 -21.56 -2.18 8.76
C LYS A 72 -20.45 -2.72 9.66
N THR A 73 -20.12 -4.01 9.56
CA THR A 73 -19.06 -4.62 10.36
C THR A 73 -17.71 -3.96 10.08
N ILE A 74 -17.37 -3.68 8.82
CA ILE A 74 -16.13 -2.96 8.47
C ILE A 74 -16.07 -1.57 9.12
N LEU A 75 -17.19 -0.87 9.22
CA LEU A 75 -17.27 0.47 9.79
C LEU A 75 -17.35 0.49 11.32
N THR A 76 -17.87 -0.55 11.96
CA THR A 76 -18.02 -0.60 13.42
C THR A 76 -16.85 -1.26 14.12
N ASP A 77 -16.29 -2.33 13.55
CA ASP A 77 -15.25 -3.15 14.19
C ASP A 77 -13.88 -2.47 14.17
N GLU A 78 -13.17 -2.48 15.30
CA GLU A 78 -11.88 -1.80 15.45
C GLU A 78 -10.77 -2.42 14.60
N GLU A 79 -10.77 -3.74 14.41
CA GLU A 79 -9.77 -4.41 13.55
C GLU A 79 -10.07 -4.13 12.07
N ALA A 80 -11.33 -4.20 11.68
CA ALA A 80 -11.72 -3.95 10.29
C ALA A 80 -11.50 -2.48 9.86
N LYS A 81 -11.66 -1.52 10.79
CA LYS A 81 -11.31 -0.11 10.55
C LYS A 81 -9.83 0.08 10.19
N LYS A 82 -8.92 -0.77 10.67
CA LYS A 82 -7.48 -0.65 10.35
C LYS A 82 -7.18 -0.76 8.86
N LEU A 83 -8.01 -1.47 8.08
CA LEU A 83 -7.89 -1.51 6.62
C LEU A 83 -7.97 -0.10 6.00
N ARG A 84 -8.73 0.80 6.62
CA ARG A 84 -8.92 2.18 6.17
C ARG A 84 -7.68 3.05 6.37
N PHE A 85 -6.79 2.70 7.30
CA PHE A 85 -5.52 3.41 7.49
C PHE A 85 -4.61 3.31 6.26
N TYR A 86 -4.74 2.25 5.47
CA TYR A 86 -3.93 2.03 4.27
C TYR A 86 -4.61 2.47 2.97
N THR A 87 -5.93 2.66 2.98
CA THR A 87 -6.76 2.76 1.76
C THR A 87 -7.43 4.11 1.53
N VAL A 88 -7.67 4.93 2.57
CA VAL A 88 -8.38 6.20 2.44
C VAL A 88 -7.67 7.14 1.45
N ALA A 89 -8.45 7.70 0.52
CA ALA A 89 -7.99 8.59 -0.56
C ALA A 89 -6.94 7.99 -1.52
N ASP A 90 -6.72 6.67 -1.46
CA ASP A 90 -5.81 5.94 -2.34
C ASP A 90 -6.59 4.94 -3.19
N SER A 91 -6.78 5.27 -4.47
CA SER A 91 -7.55 4.43 -5.38
C SER A 91 -6.89 3.07 -5.60
N PHE A 92 -5.56 2.99 -5.68
CA PHE A 92 -4.86 1.73 -5.93
C PHE A 92 -4.96 0.83 -4.70
N SER A 93 -4.60 1.35 -3.52
CA SER A 93 -4.68 0.61 -2.26
C SER A 93 -6.11 0.12 -2.01
N SER A 94 -7.12 0.95 -2.26
CA SER A 94 -8.53 0.57 -2.10
C SER A 94 -8.95 -0.59 -3.00
N VAL A 95 -8.51 -0.61 -4.26
CA VAL A 95 -8.78 -1.75 -5.16
C VAL A 95 -8.02 -3.00 -4.72
N ALA A 96 -6.73 -2.89 -4.40
CA ALA A 96 -5.90 -4.02 -4.03
C ALA A 96 -6.36 -4.67 -2.71
N ILE A 97 -6.51 -3.86 -1.66
CA ILE A 97 -6.94 -4.33 -0.33
C ILE A 97 -8.41 -4.75 -0.37
N GLY A 98 -9.28 -4.08 -1.14
CA GLY A 98 -10.66 -4.51 -1.35
C GLY A 98 -10.76 -5.88 -2.05
N THR A 99 -9.92 -6.12 -3.06
CA THR A 99 -9.81 -7.42 -3.74
C THR A 99 -9.34 -8.50 -2.75
N LEU A 100 -8.31 -8.21 -1.96
CA LEU A 100 -7.79 -9.14 -0.95
C LEU A 100 -8.83 -9.46 0.13
N PHE A 101 -9.55 -8.45 0.61
CA PHE A 101 -10.60 -8.60 1.59
C PHE A 101 -11.72 -9.52 1.08
N LEU A 102 -12.22 -9.27 -0.13
CA LEU A 102 -13.25 -10.13 -0.73
C LEU A 102 -12.73 -11.55 -0.97
N LEU A 103 -11.48 -11.71 -1.40
CA LEU A 103 -10.87 -13.02 -1.56
C LEU A 103 -10.86 -13.80 -0.23
N ASN A 104 -10.40 -13.16 0.84
CA ASN A 104 -10.34 -13.78 2.17
C ASN A 104 -11.75 -14.04 2.74
N LEU A 105 -12.70 -13.13 2.51
CA LEU A 105 -14.08 -13.30 2.95
C LEU A 105 -14.73 -14.51 2.29
N LEU A 106 -14.57 -14.65 0.98
CA LEU A 106 -15.12 -15.81 0.27
C LEU A 106 -14.47 -17.10 0.78
N SER A 107 -13.15 -17.14 0.97
CA SER A 107 -12.46 -18.31 1.54
C SER A 107 -12.98 -18.69 2.94
N GLU A 108 -13.22 -17.72 3.82
CA GLU A 108 -13.80 -17.97 5.15
C GLU A 108 -15.23 -18.52 5.07
N LEU A 109 -16.02 -18.07 4.09
CA LEU A 109 -17.39 -18.54 3.88
C LEU A 109 -17.41 -19.98 3.35
N ASP A 110 -16.52 -20.34 2.42
CA ASP A 110 -16.42 -21.71 1.91
C ASP A 110 -15.97 -22.68 2.99
N GLU A 111 -14.91 -22.34 3.73
CA GLU A 111 -14.36 -23.19 4.80
C GLU A 111 -15.40 -23.47 5.91
N LYS A 112 -16.30 -22.53 6.17
CA LYS A 112 -17.42 -22.72 7.10
C LYS A 112 -18.51 -23.61 6.51
N SER A 113 -18.89 -23.37 5.24
CA SER A 113 -19.87 -24.21 4.56
C SER A 113 -19.45 -25.69 4.55
N GLU A 114 -18.17 -25.99 4.27
CA GLU A 114 -17.65 -27.36 4.26
C GLU A 114 -17.69 -28.01 5.66
N LYS A 115 -17.44 -27.24 6.72
CA LYS A 115 -17.53 -27.73 8.11
C LYS A 115 -18.97 -28.03 8.54
N ASP A 116 -19.93 -27.21 8.11
CA ASP A 116 -21.34 -27.43 8.39
C ASP A 116 -21.87 -28.68 7.65
N TYR A 117 -21.43 -28.92 6.41
CA TYR A 117 -21.75 -30.17 5.69
C TYR A 117 -21.09 -31.41 6.31
N ALA A 118 -19.85 -31.30 6.78
CA ALA A 118 -19.13 -32.39 7.42
C ALA A 118 -19.72 -32.79 8.80
N GLN A 119 -20.29 -31.85 9.55
CA GLN A 119 -21.01 -32.15 10.79
C GLN A 119 -22.45 -32.65 10.55
N GLY A 120 -23.10 -32.22 9.46
CA GLY A 120 -24.45 -32.65 9.10
C GLY A 120 -24.57 -34.10 8.59
N SER A 121 -23.49 -34.71 8.09
CA SER A 121 -23.52 -36.08 7.55
C SER A 121 -23.37 -37.20 8.61
N GLY A 122 -23.24 -36.85 9.90
CA GLY A 122 -22.96 -37.80 10.99
C GLY A 122 -24.15 -38.20 11.87
N LYS A 123 -25.37 -37.68 11.63
CA LYS A 123 -26.57 -38.04 12.40
C LYS A 123 -27.78 -38.22 11.49
N GLY A 124 -27.88 -39.40 10.87
CA GLY A 124 -29.00 -39.78 10.02
C GLY A 124 -29.41 -41.22 10.22
N GLU A 125 -29.95 -41.58 11.39
CA GLU A 125 -30.86 -42.72 11.49
C GLU A 125 -31.85 -42.56 12.67
N SER A 126 -32.92 -41.79 12.44
CA SER A 126 -34.29 -42.07 12.89
C SER A 126 -35.17 -40.84 12.78
N GLY A 127 -36.36 -41.03 12.19
CA GLY A 127 -37.52 -40.19 12.50
C GLY A 127 -38.05 -39.33 11.37
N MET A 128 -38.59 -39.98 10.36
CA MET A 128 -39.54 -39.40 9.41
C MET A 128 -40.78 -38.90 10.16
N LYS A 129 -41.01 -37.59 10.22
CA LYS A 129 -42.36 -37.00 10.36
C LYS A 129 -42.39 -35.53 9.92
N ASN A 130 -43.21 -35.30 8.90
CA ASN A 130 -43.68 -34.01 8.41
C ASN A 130 -44.16 -33.08 9.54
N GLN A 131 -43.72 -31.82 9.54
CA GLN A 131 -44.59 -30.65 9.66
C GLN A 131 -43.81 -29.37 9.35
N GLN A 132 -44.46 -28.51 8.57
CA GLN A 132 -44.11 -27.12 8.28
C GLN A 132 -43.43 -26.42 9.47
N LYS A 133 -42.23 -25.88 9.24
CA LYS A 133 -41.69 -24.72 9.96
C LYS A 133 -41.03 -23.80 8.95
N GLU A 134 -41.83 -22.89 8.41
CA GLU A 134 -41.33 -21.57 8.07
C GLU A 134 -40.99 -20.85 9.38
N HIS A 135 -39.90 -20.06 9.33
CA HIS A 135 -39.52 -19.03 10.31
C HIS A 135 -38.88 -19.50 11.65
N GLU A 136 -37.55 -19.67 11.66
CA GLU A 136 -36.66 -19.05 12.69
C GLU A 136 -35.13 -19.07 12.43
N ASP A 137 -34.61 -19.30 11.22
CA ASP A 137 -33.14 -19.37 10.98
C ASP A 137 -32.39 -18.01 10.84
N THR A 138 -32.91 -16.92 11.43
CA THR A 138 -32.33 -15.57 11.19
C THR A 138 -31.25 -15.15 12.21
N TRP A 139 -31.11 -15.87 13.33
CA TRP A 139 -30.22 -15.44 14.43
C TRP A 139 -28.84 -16.11 14.47
N GLU A 140 -28.66 -17.32 13.91
CA GLU A 140 -27.34 -18.00 13.90
C GLU A 140 -26.49 -17.64 12.68
N GLY A 141 -27.08 -17.49 11.49
CA GLY A 141 -26.34 -17.12 10.27
C GLY A 141 -25.72 -15.70 10.33
N GLY A 142 -26.33 -14.79 11.09
CA GLY A 142 -25.85 -13.40 11.23
C GLY A 142 -24.53 -13.27 12.00
N ARG A 143 -24.36 -14.02 13.10
CA ARG A 143 -23.11 -14.02 13.87
C ARG A 143 -21.97 -14.67 13.09
N SER A 144 -22.27 -15.73 12.34
CA SER A 144 -21.29 -16.42 11.51
C SER A 144 -20.69 -15.52 10.42
N LEU A 145 -21.52 -14.67 9.78
CA LEU A 145 -21.07 -13.71 8.77
C LEU A 145 -20.21 -12.59 9.37
N GLU A 146 -20.62 -12.03 10.51
CA GLU A 146 -19.83 -10.98 11.17
C GLU A 146 -18.44 -11.47 11.59
N GLU A 147 -18.35 -12.71 12.09
CA GLU A 147 -17.06 -13.34 12.41
C GLU A 147 -16.21 -13.59 11.16
N ALA A 148 -16.81 -14.06 10.06
CA ALA A 148 -16.09 -14.26 8.80
C ALA A 148 -15.55 -12.93 8.27
N VAL A 149 -16.33 -11.85 8.36
CA VAL A 149 -15.89 -10.49 7.99
C VAL A 149 -14.73 -10.02 8.86
N LYS A 150 -14.80 -10.24 10.18
CA LYS A 150 -13.71 -9.88 11.11
C LYS A 150 -12.43 -10.66 10.80
N ASN A 151 -12.52 -11.96 10.57
CA ASN A 151 -11.37 -12.81 10.24
C ASN A 151 -10.77 -12.42 8.89
N ALA A 152 -11.60 -12.21 7.87
CA ALA A 152 -11.17 -11.75 6.57
C ALA A 152 -10.49 -10.38 6.64
N ALA A 153 -11.02 -9.46 7.45
CA ALA A 153 -10.40 -8.16 7.68
C ALA A 153 -9.03 -8.30 8.35
N ARG A 154 -8.91 -9.09 9.42
CA ARG A 154 -7.64 -9.35 10.11
C ARG A 154 -6.57 -9.91 9.17
N LYS A 155 -6.87 -10.97 8.41
CA LYS A 155 -5.97 -11.55 7.40
C LYS A 155 -5.56 -10.51 6.34
N SER A 156 -6.46 -9.58 6.00
CA SER A 156 -6.18 -8.55 5.00
C SER A 156 -5.30 -7.42 5.55
N VAL A 157 -5.42 -7.08 6.84
CA VAL A 157 -4.56 -6.07 7.49
C VAL A 157 -3.09 -6.50 7.49
N GLU A 158 -2.81 -7.78 7.73
CA GLU A 158 -1.44 -8.33 7.75
C GLU A 158 -0.70 -8.14 6.42
N VAL A 159 -1.43 -8.20 5.30
CA VAL A 159 -0.86 -8.06 3.95
C VAL A 159 -0.98 -6.62 3.44
N ALA A 160 -1.90 -5.82 3.98
CA ALA A 160 -2.13 -4.43 3.57
C ALA A 160 -0.89 -3.55 3.73
N GLU A 161 -0.12 -3.76 4.80
CA GLU A 161 1.17 -3.07 5.02
C GLU A 161 2.14 -3.35 3.86
N ASN A 162 2.31 -4.62 3.49
CA ASN A 162 3.20 -5.02 2.39
C ASN A 162 2.74 -4.44 1.04
N VAL A 163 1.42 -4.39 0.77
CA VAL A 163 0.88 -3.76 -0.44
C VAL A 163 1.26 -2.28 -0.49
N LYS A 164 1.21 -1.59 0.66
CA LYS A 164 1.58 -0.18 0.74
C LYS A 164 3.08 0.05 0.56
N GLU A 165 3.92 -0.83 1.14
CA GLU A 165 5.37 -0.81 0.92
C GLU A 165 5.72 -0.99 -0.56
N ILE A 166 5.09 -1.95 -1.25
CA ILE A 166 5.27 -2.18 -2.70
C ILE A 166 4.86 -0.93 -3.48
N GLN A 167 3.69 -0.36 -3.17
CA GLN A 167 3.21 0.86 -3.83
C GLN A 167 4.20 2.02 -3.66
N ASN A 168 4.65 2.27 -2.43
CA ASN A 168 5.60 3.33 -2.12
C ASN A 168 6.97 3.11 -2.79
N PHE A 169 7.38 1.84 -2.94
CA PHE A 169 8.62 1.50 -3.64
C PHE A 169 8.51 1.80 -5.14
N VAL A 170 7.40 1.41 -5.78
CA VAL A 170 7.21 1.58 -7.24
C VAL A 170 6.98 3.04 -7.60
N TYR A 171 6.11 3.76 -6.88
CA TYR A 171 5.86 5.18 -7.15
C TYR A 171 6.92 6.10 -6.53
N GLY A 172 7.77 5.57 -5.66
CA GLY A 172 8.79 6.32 -4.93
C GLY A 172 8.21 7.28 -3.89
N TYR A 173 9.07 7.77 -2.99
CA TYR A 173 8.71 8.78 -1.98
C TYR A 173 8.60 10.21 -2.55
N LYS A 174 8.72 10.40 -3.88
CA LYS A 174 8.72 11.71 -4.53
C LYS A 174 7.60 11.80 -5.55
N ALA A 175 6.69 12.73 -5.34
CA ALA A 175 5.70 13.14 -6.33
C ALA A 175 6.41 13.65 -7.61
N GLY A 176 5.88 13.28 -8.79
CA GLY A 176 6.25 13.89 -10.07
C GLY A 176 7.27 13.14 -10.93
N VAL A 177 7.78 11.98 -10.52
CA VAL A 177 8.56 11.10 -11.40
C VAL A 177 7.59 10.12 -12.04
N GLY A 178 7.33 10.28 -13.35
CA GLY A 178 6.53 9.32 -14.09
C GLY A 178 7.23 7.97 -14.10
N HIS A 179 6.60 6.97 -13.48
CA HIS A 179 7.07 5.59 -13.55
C HIS A 179 6.37 4.87 -14.69
N THR A 180 7.10 4.05 -15.43
CA THR A 180 6.57 3.22 -16.52
C THR A 180 5.68 2.08 -16.03
N LEU A 181 5.68 1.79 -14.74
CA LEU A 181 4.89 0.73 -14.12
C LEU A 181 3.57 1.28 -13.56
N SER A 182 2.47 0.93 -14.22
CA SER A 182 1.10 1.11 -13.71
C SER A 182 0.72 -0.09 -12.87
N LEU A 183 0.73 0.05 -11.54
CA LEU A 183 0.28 -1.03 -10.64
C LEU A 183 -1.23 -1.28 -10.75
N GLU A 184 -1.98 -0.30 -11.27
CA GLU A 184 -3.43 -0.40 -11.38
C GLU A 184 -3.90 -1.47 -12.36
N ASP A 185 -3.02 -1.95 -13.25
CA ASP A 185 -3.35 -2.93 -14.29
C ASP A 185 -3.07 -4.38 -13.85
N ASP A 186 -2.19 -4.57 -12.86
CA ASP A 186 -1.82 -5.91 -12.37
C ASP A 186 -1.80 -6.02 -10.84
N VAL A 187 -2.95 -5.71 -10.23
CA VAL A 187 -3.19 -5.88 -8.79
C VAL A 187 -3.00 -7.34 -8.35
N ALA A 188 -3.34 -8.31 -9.20
CA ALA A 188 -3.20 -9.73 -8.88
C ALA A 188 -1.74 -10.12 -8.61
N SER A 189 -0.80 -9.67 -9.46
CA SER A 189 0.63 -9.90 -9.23
C SER A 189 1.14 -9.18 -7.99
N VAL A 190 0.68 -7.93 -7.73
CA VAL A 190 1.04 -7.22 -6.49
C VAL A 190 0.59 -7.99 -5.26
N LEU A 191 -0.62 -8.55 -5.26
CA LEU A 191 -1.11 -9.34 -4.15
C LEU A 191 -0.33 -10.65 -3.96
N ARG A 192 0.12 -11.29 -5.05
CA ARG A 192 1.03 -12.45 -4.97
C ARG A 192 2.38 -12.08 -4.36
N LEU A 193 2.94 -10.95 -4.79
CA LEU A 193 4.19 -10.40 -4.25
C LEU A 193 4.07 -10.05 -2.76
N ALA A 194 2.97 -9.41 -2.37
CA ALA A 194 2.70 -9.00 -0.99
C ALA A 194 2.57 -10.19 -0.01
N LYS A 195 2.17 -11.36 -0.53
CA LYS A 195 2.10 -12.62 0.23
C LYS A 195 3.44 -13.37 0.29
N ASN A 196 4.39 -13.05 -0.58
CA ASN A 196 5.68 -13.73 -0.63
C ASN A 196 6.65 -13.13 0.42
N THR A 197 7.21 -13.99 1.28
CA THR A 197 8.12 -13.62 2.37
C THR A 197 9.47 -13.10 1.89
N ASP A 198 9.97 -13.59 0.77
CA ASP A 198 11.28 -13.23 0.22
C ASP A 198 11.23 -11.85 -0.45
N VAL A 199 10.10 -11.55 -1.09
CA VAL A 199 9.85 -10.20 -1.63
C VAL A 199 9.80 -9.19 -0.48
N ARG A 200 9.19 -9.57 0.66
CA ARG A 200 9.17 -8.72 1.86
C ARG A 200 10.57 -8.47 2.41
N SER A 201 11.42 -9.49 2.48
CA SER A 201 12.80 -9.33 2.96
C SER A 201 13.62 -8.43 2.03
N LEU A 202 13.47 -8.62 0.71
CA LEU A 202 14.08 -7.76 -0.30
C LEU A 202 13.61 -6.31 -0.18
N LEU A 203 12.30 -6.05 -0.08
CA LEU A 203 11.76 -4.69 0.07
C LEU A 203 12.29 -3.99 1.31
N LYS A 204 12.46 -4.71 2.43
CA LYS A 204 13.07 -4.18 3.66
C LYS A 204 14.54 -3.79 3.50
N VAL A 205 15.29 -4.50 2.67
CA VAL A 205 16.68 -4.14 2.35
C VAL A 205 16.71 -2.95 1.41
N LEU A 206 15.89 -2.97 0.37
CA LEU A 206 15.81 -1.92 -0.64
C LEU A 206 15.29 -0.59 -0.07
N SER A 207 14.38 -0.63 0.91
CA SER A 207 13.83 0.57 1.55
C SER A 207 14.87 1.36 2.36
N ARG A 208 16.01 0.75 2.72
CA ARG A 208 17.12 1.41 3.42
C ARG A 208 18.06 2.16 2.48
N ILE A 209 18.05 1.84 1.18
CA ILE A 209 18.95 2.44 0.18
C ILE A 209 18.75 3.96 0.06
N PRO A 210 17.53 4.52 0.00
CA PRO A 210 17.31 5.96 -0.05
C PRO A 210 17.96 6.73 1.12
N ASP A 211 17.98 6.15 2.32
CA ASP A 211 18.60 6.77 3.50
C ASP A 211 20.13 6.81 3.35
N VAL A 212 20.72 5.74 2.85
CA VAL A 212 22.15 5.68 2.51
C VAL A 212 22.49 6.74 1.46
N VAL A 213 21.68 6.84 0.40
CA VAL A 213 21.91 7.85 -0.67
C VAL A 213 21.78 9.28 -0.13
N ARG A 214 20.81 9.57 0.75
CA ARG A 214 20.69 10.89 1.40
C ARG A 214 21.86 11.20 2.33
N ALA A 215 22.33 10.22 3.09
CA ALA A 215 23.48 10.38 3.97
C ALA A 215 24.77 10.64 3.17
N VAL A 216 24.95 9.96 2.04
CA VAL A 216 26.16 10.09 1.21
C VAL A 216 26.13 11.34 0.34
N LYS A 217 24.97 11.76 -0.20
CA LYS A 217 24.84 12.99 -1.03
C LYS A 217 25.31 14.29 -0.34
N LYS A 218 25.50 14.27 0.98
CA LYS A 218 25.97 15.44 1.75
C LYS A 218 27.43 15.34 2.19
N ARG A 219 28.21 14.37 1.72
CA ARG A 219 29.66 14.38 1.98
C ARG A 219 30.32 15.47 1.14
N ARG A 220 30.57 16.59 1.82
CA ARG A 220 31.35 17.73 1.36
C ARG A 220 32.81 17.45 1.66
N VAL A 221 33.65 17.54 0.64
CA VAL A 221 35.10 17.48 0.83
C VAL A 221 35.69 18.74 0.22
N GLY A 222 36.52 19.45 0.98
CA GLY A 222 37.27 20.58 0.46
C GLY A 222 38.22 20.12 -0.65
N TYR A 223 38.17 20.78 -1.80
CA TYR A 223 38.99 20.39 -2.94
C TYR A 223 39.47 21.63 -3.71
N GLN A 224 40.77 21.67 -4.07
CA GLN A 224 41.40 22.84 -4.70
C GLN A 224 40.78 23.25 -6.04
N ARG A 225 40.12 22.31 -6.73
CA ARG A 225 39.40 22.51 -8.00
C ARG A 225 37.88 22.27 -7.89
N GLY A 226 37.34 22.33 -6.67
CA GLY A 226 35.90 22.20 -6.42
C GLY A 226 35.10 23.42 -6.88
N GLU A 227 33.78 23.32 -6.75
CA GLU A 227 32.85 24.45 -6.98
C GLU A 227 32.97 25.47 -5.85
N ILE A 228 32.83 26.75 -6.17
CA ILE A 228 32.91 27.85 -5.20
C ILE A 228 31.57 27.95 -4.46
N GLU A 229 31.54 27.58 -3.19
CA GLU A 229 30.35 27.69 -2.32
C GLU A 229 30.40 28.94 -1.44
N GLY A 230 31.60 29.44 -1.11
CA GLY A 230 31.76 30.56 -0.18
C GLY A 230 33.19 31.09 -0.03
N TYR A 231 33.47 31.68 1.13
CA TYR A 231 34.75 32.30 1.46
C TYR A 231 35.27 31.84 2.83
N THR A 232 36.57 31.61 2.93
CA THR A 232 37.29 31.25 4.16
C THR A 232 38.55 32.11 4.30
N ARG A 233 39.15 32.16 5.49
CA ARG A 233 40.43 32.85 5.70
C ARG A 233 41.57 31.87 5.85
N GLY A 234 42.75 32.22 5.35
CA GLY A 234 43.96 31.42 5.51
C GLY A 234 45.15 31.97 4.74
N SER A 235 46.10 31.11 4.41
CA SER A 235 47.37 31.46 3.76
C SER A 235 47.60 30.74 2.42
N ASP A 236 46.59 30.05 1.88
CA ASP A 236 46.72 29.23 0.67
C ASP A 236 46.58 30.05 -0.62
N ILE A 237 47.70 30.26 -1.30
CA ILE A 237 47.79 31.11 -2.51
C ILE A 237 46.93 30.56 -3.67
N GLU A 238 46.71 29.24 -3.76
CA GLU A 238 45.95 28.64 -4.87
C GLU A 238 44.44 28.90 -4.80
N ARG A 239 43.95 29.34 -3.64
CA ARG A 239 42.53 29.62 -3.39
C ARG A 239 42.23 31.10 -3.17
N VAL A 240 43.20 31.99 -3.31
CA VAL A 240 43.03 33.42 -3.04
C VAL A 240 41.91 34.02 -3.88
N VAL A 241 41.07 34.83 -3.24
CA VAL A 241 40.03 35.60 -3.92
C VAL A 241 40.66 36.68 -4.78
N TYR A 242 40.15 36.89 -5.99
CA TYR A 242 40.71 37.86 -6.95
C TYR A 242 40.87 39.27 -6.38
N THR A 243 39.97 39.69 -5.48
CA THR A 243 40.03 40.98 -4.80
C THR A 243 41.26 41.12 -3.90
N GLU A 244 41.77 40.04 -3.30
CA GLU A 244 42.98 40.08 -2.48
C GLU A 244 44.25 40.28 -3.32
N LEU A 245 44.24 39.81 -4.57
CA LEU A 245 45.34 40.04 -5.53
C LEU A 245 45.39 41.47 -6.05
N ALA A 246 44.33 42.25 -5.87
CA ALA A 246 44.29 43.66 -6.27
C ALA A 246 44.95 44.59 -5.24
N TYR A 247 45.29 44.09 -4.04
CA TYR A 247 46.00 44.90 -3.05
C TYR A 247 47.44 45.19 -3.49
N PRO A 248 48.00 46.35 -3.08
CA PRO A 248 49.43 46.59 -3.23
C PRO A 248 50.25 45.49 -2.54
N GLU A 249 51.39 45.14 -3.13
CA GLU A 249 52.23 44.00 -2.73
C GLU A 249 52.51 43.95 -1.22
N ILE A 250 52.78 45.12 -0.59
CA ILE A 250 53.07 45.19 0.84
C ILE A 250 51.92 44.69 1.72
N TYR A 251 50.67 45.01 1.34
CA TYR A 251 49.48 44.61 2.09
C TYR A 251 49.14 43.15 1.83
N PHE A 252 49.34 42.68 0.59
CA PHE A 252 49.19 41.28 0.25
C PHE A 252 50.16 40.41 1.05
N TYR A 253 51.45 40.75 1.06
CA TYR A 253 52.45 39.99 1.80
C TYR A 253 52.24 40.01 3.32
N SER A 254 51.78 41.14 3.89
CA SER A 254 51.40 41.20 5.32
C SER A 254 50.29 40.19 5.63
N LYS A 255 49.22 40.18 4.82
CA LYS A 255 48.10 39.25 4.99
C LYS A 255 48.50 37.78 4.77
N VAL A 256 49.40 37.51 3.82
CA VAL A 256 49.96 36.15 3.63
C VAL A 256 50.69 35.70 4.89
N ALA A 257 51.53 36.57 5.45
CA ALA A 257 52.32 36.27 6.65
C ALA A 257 51.46 36.10 7.90
N GLU A 258 50.39 36.89 8.01
CA GLU A 258 49.40 36.82 9.10
C GLU A 258 48.39 35.67 8.93
N GLY A 259 48.31 35.09 7.74
CA GLY A 259 47.33 34.04 7.40
C GLY A 259 45.89 34.56 7.32
N ASP A 260 45.70 35.84 7.02
CA ASP A 260 44.39 36.51 6.94
C ASP A 260 43.96 36.78 5.48
N LEU A 261 44.43 35.98 4.51
CA LEU A 261 43.95 36.09 3.13
C LEU A 261 42.54 35.54 3.02
N LEU A 262 41.70 36.24 2.26
CA LEU A 262 40.41 35.71 1.84
C LEU A 262 40.60 34.68 0.73
N LEU A 263 40.10 33.47 0.97
CA LEU A 263 40.19 32.30 0.11
C LEU A 263 38.78 31.87 -0.35
N PHE A 264 38.66 31.37 -1.58
CA PHE A 264 37.46 30.69 -2.04
C PHE A 264 37.31 29.34 -1.31
N GLU A 265 36.15 29.13 -0.69
CA GLU A 265 35.75 27.83 -0.18
C GLU A 265 35.28 26.96 -1.36
N LYS A 266 36.20 26.11 -1.82
CA LYS A 266 35.96 25.19 -2.93
C LYS A 266 35.59 23.81 -2.41
N VAL A 267 34.39 23.35 -2.76
CA VAL A 267 33.82 22.08 -2.29
C VAL A 267 33.55 21.17 -3.49
N LEU A 268 33.86 19.89 -3.34
CA LEU A 268 33.41 18.86 -4.27
C LEU A 268 32.27 18.06 -3.62
N TYR A 269 31.15 17.96 -4.32
CA TYR A 269 30.04 17.10 -3.91
C TYR A 269 30.32 15.66 -4.35
N LEU A 270 30.58 14.77 -3.40
CA LEU A 270 30.68 13.34 -3.70
C LEU A 270 29.27 12.79 -3.94
N THR A 271 28.93 12.57 -5.20
CA THR A 271 27.71 11.85 -5.56
C THR A 271 27.95 10.35 -5.53
N MET A 272 27.05 9.58 -4.90
CA MET A 272 27.04 8.14 -5.14
C MET A 272 26.73 7.87 -6.62
N GLY A 273 27.55 7.01 -7.24
CA GLY A 273 27.23 6.40 -8.52
C GLY A 273 26.04 5.42 -8.42
N PRO A 274 25.63 4.81 -9.54
CA PRO A 274 24.51 3.87 -9.56
C PRO A 274 24.77 2.66 -8.67
N ILE A 275 23.75 2.24 -7.92
CA ILE A 275 23.77 0.99 -7.14
C ILE A 275 23.19 -0.10 -8.02
N TYR A 276 23.99 -1.13 -8.32
CA TYR A 276 23.53 -2.31 -9.03
C TYR A 276 23.12 -3.39 -8.02
N VAL A 277 21.88 -3.85 -8.13
CA VAL A 277 21.39 -5.01 -7.37
C VAL A 277 21.40 -6.21 -8.32
N LEU A 278 22.29 -7.16 -8.06
CA LEU A 278 22.37 -8.41 -8.79
C LEU A 278 21.52 -9.45 -8.06
N LEU A 279 20.47 -9.93 -8.73
CA LEU A 279 19.59 -10.97 -8.22
C LEU A 279 19.94 -12.28 -8.92
N ASP A 280 20.42 -13.25 -8.17
CA ASP A 280 20.59 -14.62 -8.67
C ASP A 280 19.23 -15.34 -8.65
N LYS A 281 18.81 -15.86 -9.81
CA LYS A 281 17.59 -16.67 -9.98
C LYS A 281 17.92 -18.13 -10.31
N SER A 282 19.08 -18.62 -9.90
CA SER A 282 19.43 -20.03 -10.04
C SER A 282 18.62 -20.91 -9.06
N GLY A 283 18.17 -22.07 -9.53
CA GLY A 283 17.38 -23.02 -8.73
C GLY A 283 18.09 -23.58 -7.50
N SER A 284 19.39 -23.33 -7.34
CA SER A 284 20.14 -23.61 -6.10
C SER A 284 19.71 -22.74 -4.91
N MET A 285 18.92 -21.68 -5.15
CA MET A 285 18.38 -20.81 -4.11
C MET A 285 16.97 -21.20 -3.62
N ASP A 286 16.26 -22.11 -4.30
CA ASP A 286 14.93 -22.63 -3.91
C ASP A 286 15.00 -23.77 -2.89
N GLY A 287 16.22 -24.15 -2.46
CA GLY A 287 16.46 -25.20 -1.48
C GLY A 287 16.82 -24.62 -0.11
N ASN A 288 15.82 -24.25 0.68
CA ASN A 288 15.81 -24.32 2.15
C ASN A 288 14.43 -23.94 2.71
#